data_AF-A0A0C3HV19-F1
#
_entry.id   AF-A0A0C3HV19-F1
#
_cell.length_a   1.000
_cell.length_b   1.000
_cell.length_c   1.000
_cell.angle_alpha   90.00
_cell.angle_beta   90.00
_cell.angle_gamma   90.00
#
_symmetry.space_group_name_H-M   'P 1'
#
loop_
_entity.id
_entity.type
_entity.pdbx_description
1 polymer ?
#
loop_
_entity_poly.entity_id
_entity_poly.type
_entity_poly.pdbx_seq_one_letter_code
_entity_poly.pdbx_strand_id
1 'polypeptide(L)'
;MDKDKFTNIYRLPGSIQIRIGKWQKTFRGTSDLVLHQALMERNKQFKKPDFLPKGWCIKPIDEKDITITHHGKYIQTVMRTMLDRKVSYKRLFLSRMNEEQGEKVLHSYKQEWVRKHNQIAKKYNQIKKKQFLNLAREEEETLYPSIEKGEFDKTLWNKLVVSAFGPQKKYKNPHYVRKADF
;
A
#
# COMPACT_ATOMS: atom_id res chain seq x y z
N MET A 1 -19.88 19.15 -0.75
CA MET A 1 -19.07 18.06 -1.35
C MET A 1 -18.59 18.58 -2.69
N ASP A 2 -17.30 18.89 -2.83
CA ASP A 2 -16.70 19.31 -4.11
C ASP A 2 -16.75 18.15 -5.11
N LYS A 3 -17.81 18.09 -5.91
CA LYS A 3 -18.08 17.00 -6.87
C LYS A 3 -17.22 17.07 -8.15
N ASP A 4 -16.41 18.13 -8.33
CA ASP A 4 -15.66 18.40 -9.57
C ASP A 4 -14.13 18.21 -9.47
N LYS A 5 -13.64 17.57 -8.41
CA LYS A 5 -12.19 17.52 -8.15
C LYS A 5 -11.54 16.27 -8.75
N PHE A 6 -10.90 16.44 -9.90
CA PHE A 6 -9.98 15.48 -10.47
C PHE A 6 -8.79 15.19 -9.53
N THR A 7 -8.46 13.90 -9.38
CA THR A 7 -7.32 13.49 -8.56
C THR A 7 -6.01 14.09 -9.11
N ASN A 8 -5.25 14.76 -8.23
CA ASN A 8 -3.96 15.41 -8.52
C ASN A 8 -4.00 16.58 -9.53
N ILE A 9 -5.18 17.09 -9.87
CA ILE A 9 -5.37 18.29 -10.69
C ILE A 9 -5.93 19.41 -9.82
N TYR A 10 -5.39 20.60 -9.99
CA TYR A 10 -5.73 21.80 -9.24
C TYR A 10 -6.02 22.91 -10.23
N ARG A 11 -7.23 23.47 -10.17
CA ARG A 11 -7.60 24.65 -10.97
C ARG A 11 -7.13 25.89 -10.20
N LEU A 12 -6.33 26.72 -10.87
CA LEU A 12 -5.83 28.01 -10.38
C LEU A 12 -6.40 29.14 -11.25
N PRO A 13 -6.39 30.40 -10.80
CA PRO A 13 -6.76 31.52 -11.65
C PRO A 13 -5.94 31.52 -12.95
N GLY A 14 -6.61 31.34 -14.09
CA GLY A 14 -5.99 31.33 -15.42
C GLY A 14 -5.06 30.14 -15.72
N SER A 15 -5.02 29.09 -14.90
CA SER A 15 -4.16 27.93 -15.15
C SER A 15 -4.68 26.64 -14.53
N ILE A 16 -4.21 25.51 -15.05
CA ILE A 16 -4.42 24.18 -14.48
C ILE A 16 -3.07 23.61 -14.06
N GLN A 17 -2.98 23.12 -12.83
CA GLN A 17 -1.76 22.56 -12.29
C GLN A 17 -1.94 21.10 -11.88
N ILE A 18 -1.01 20.25 -12.30
CA ILE A 18 -0.88 18.88 -11.82
C ILE A 18 0.09 18.87 -10.65
N ARG A 19 -0.26 18.21 -9.54
CA ARG A 19 0.65 17.98 -8.41
C ARG A 19 0.62 16.52 -7.98
N ILE A 20 1.75 15.82 -8.13
CA ILE A 20 1.93 14.42 -7.73
C ILE A 20 3.20 14.31 -6.88
N GLY A 21 3.04 14.30 -5.56
CA GLY A 21 4.17 14.33 -4.65
C GLY A 21 5.05 15.57 -4.88
N LYS A 22 6.33 15.35 -5.21
CA LYS A 22 7.26 16.44 -5.56
C LYS A 22 7.17 16.88 -7.03
N TRP A 23 6.55 16.08 -7.90
CA TRP A 23 6.43 16.40 -9.32
C TRP A 23 5.23 17.33 -9.55
N GLN A 24 5.45 18.42 -10.29
CA GLN A 24 4.42 19.39 -10.61
C GLN A 24 4.57 19.85 -12.06
N LYS A 25 3.44 20.19 -12.69
CA LYS A 25 3.41 20.78 -14.03
C LYS A 25 2.22 21.72 -14.14
N THR A 26 2.44 22.91 -14.70
CA THR A 26 1.40 23.94 -14.85
C THR A 26 1.12 24.19 -16.32
N PHE A 27 -0.15 24.31 -16.67
CA PHE A 27 -0.66 24.62 -18.00
C PHE A 27 -1.39 25.95 -17.93
N ARG A 28 -1.12 26.86 -18.87
CA ARG A 28 -1.80 28.15 -18.95
C ARG A 28 -3.18 27.95 -19.59
N GLY A 29 -4.19 28.61 -19.05
CA GLY A 29 -5.59 28.48 -19.47
C GLY A 29 -6.39 27.52 -18.59
N THR A 30 -7.71 27.63 -18.71
CA THR A 30 -8.70 26.87 -17.93
C THR A 30 -9.74 26.19 -18.82
N SER A 31 -9.55 26.18 -20.14
CA SER A 31 -10.45 25.55 -21.08
C SER A 31 -10.39 24.02 -21.01
N ASP A 32 -11.42 23.36 -21.51
CA ASP A 32 -11.50 21.89 -21.54
C ASP A 32 -10.38 21.24 -22.35
N LEU A 33 -9.91 21.91 -23.41
CA LEU A 33 -8.72 21.48 -24.15
C LEU A 33 -7.48 21.41 -23.25
N VAL A 34 -7.29 22.43 -22.41
CA VAL A 34 -6.15 22.49 -21.47
C VAL A 34 -6.33 21.46 -20.36
N LEU A 35 -7.56 21.25 -19.89
CA LEU A 35 -7.88 20.19 -18.92
C LEU A 35 -7.54 18.81 -19.49
N HIS A 36 -7.98 18.51 -20.71
CA HIS A 36 -7.68 17.26 -21.39
C HIS A 36 -6.17 17.02 -21.51
N GLN A 37 -5.41 18.03 -21.94
CA GLN A 37 -3.94 17.97 -22.00
C GLN A 37 -3.32 17.69 -20.62
N ALA A 38 -3.82 18.33 -19.56
CA ALA A 38 -3.36 18.10 -18.21
C ALA A 38 -3.67 16.66 -17.74
N LEU A 39 -4.85 16.11 -18.07
CA LEU A 39 -5.22 14.73 -17.76
C LEU A 39 -4.34 13.71 -18.49
N MET A 40 -4.04 13.92 -19.78
CA MET A 40 -3.11 13.08 -20.54
C MET A 40 -1.72 13.05 -19.88
N GLU A 41 -1.19 14.21 -19.51
CA GLU A 41 0.14 14.34 -18.89
C GLU A 41 0.19 13.74 -17.48
N ARG A 42 -0.88 13.89 -16.71
CA ARG A 42 -1.06 13.21 -15.43
C ARG A 42 -1.09 11.69 -15.60
N ASN A 43 -1.85 11.19 -16.58
CA ASN A 43 -2.00 9.76 -16.84
C ASN A 43 -0.66 9.11 -17.24
N LYS A 44 0.24 9.85 -17.92
CA LYS A 44 1.62 9.40 -18.16
C LYS A 44 2.38 9.16 -16.84
N GLN A 45 2.21 10.02 -15.83
CA GLN A 45 2.82 9.79 -14.51
C GLN A 45 2.22 8.57 -13.80
N PHE A 46 0.91 8.36 -13.91
CA PHE A 46 0.24 7.22 -13.29
C PHE A 46 0.70 5.87 -13.87
N LYS A 47 1.08 5.85 -15.16
CA LYS A 47 1.59 4.65 -15.84
C LYS A 47 3.00 4.24 -15.41
N LYS A 48 3.78 5.12 -14.76
CA LYS A 48 5.14 4.78 -14.29
C LYS A 48 5.12 3.58 -13.34
N PRO A 49 6.08 2.64 -13.41
CA PRO A 49 6.06 1.41 -12.62
C PRO A 49 6.02 1.68 -11.11
N ASP A 50 6.80 2.66 -10.65
CA ASP A 50 6.95 3.00 -9.22
C ASP A 50 5.79 3.83 -8.67
N PHE A 51 4.87 4.28 -9.52
CA PHE A 51 3.70 5.02 -9.07
C PHE A 51 2.71 4.07 -8.38
N LEU A 52 2.53 4.26 -7.08
CA LEU A 52 1.55 3.58 -6.25
C LEU A 52 0.54 4.61 -5.73
N PRO A 53 -0.65 4.73 -6.34
CA PRO A 53 -1.64 5.72 -5.93
C PRO A 53 -2.03 5.54 -4.46
N LYS A 54 -2.02 6.64 -3.70
CA LYS A 54 -2.31 6.65 -2.26
C LYS A 54 -3.74 6.17 -2.01
N GLY A 55 -3.92 5.28 -1.03
CA GLY A 55 -5.22 4.69 -0.71
C GLY A 55 -5.61 3.50 -1.60
N TRP A 56 -5.13 3.47 -2.85
CA TRP A 56 -5.37 2.37 -3.80
C TRP A 56 -4.37 1.23 -3.68
N CYS A 57 -3.08 1.57 -3.51
CA CYS A 57 -1.99 0.61 -3.47
C CYS A 57 -1.31 0.55 -2.10
N ILE A 58 -0.66 -0.59 -1.83
CA ILE A 58 0.07 -0.88 -0.60
C ILE A 58 1.56 -0.78 -0.89
N LYS A 59 2.27 0.05 -0.11
CA LYS A 59 3.72 0.12 -0.20
C LYS A 59 4.34 -1.21 0.27
N PRO A 60 5.23 -1.83 -0.53
CA PRO A 60 6.05 -2.93 -0.07
C PRO A 60 6.90 -2.50 1.13
N ILE A 61 7.27 -3.46 1.96
CA ILE A 61 8.14 -3.24 3.13
C ILE A 61 9.53 -3.73 2.75
N ASP A 62 10.57 -2.92 2.97
CA ASP A 62 11.94 -3.38 2.78
C ASP A 62 12.32 -4.37 3.90
N GLU A 63 13.07 -5.42 3.57
CA GLU A 63 13.61 -6.32 4.58
C GLU A 63 14.60 -5.60 5.51
N LYS A 64 15.21 -4.49 5.05
CA LYS A 64 16.10 -3.65 5.87
C LYS A 64 15.36 -2.77 6.89
N ASP A 65 14.05 -2.53 6.69
CA ASP A 65 13.22 -1.70 7.58
C ASP A 65 12.68 -2.51 8.78
N ILE A 66 13.19 -3.71 9.02
CA ILE A 66 12.79 -4.55 10.14
C ILE A 66 13.31 -3.95 11.44
N THR A 67 12.37 -3.50 12.28
CA THR A 67 12.67 -2.96 13.60
C THR A 67 12.22 -3.92 14.70
N ILE A 68 13.09 -4.07 15.70
CA ILE A 68 12.82 -4.75 16.96
C ILE A 68 12.92 -3.70 18.07
N THR A 69 11.93 -3.66 18.94
CA THR A 69 11.90 -2.75 20.09
C THR A 69 12.26 -3.52 21.35
N HIS A 70 13.19 -2.97 22.10
CA HIS A 70 13.67 -3.54 23.36
C HIS A 70 12.89 -2.94 24.51
N HIS A 71 12.29 -3.81 25.32
CA HIS A 71 11.76 -3.48 26.63
C HIS A 71 12.55 -4.32 27.62
N GLY A 72 13.01 -3.78 28.74
CA GLY A 72 13.94 -4.52 29.63
C GLY A 72 13.49 -5.93 30.05
N LYS A 73 12.19 -6.25 29.97
CA LYS A 73 11.65 -7.60 30.24
C LYS A 73 11.34 -8.44 28.99
N TYR A 74 11.21 -7.82 27.82
CA TYR A 74 10.84 -8.48 26.57
C TYR A 74 11.24 -7.67 25.34
N ILE A 75 11.56 -8.34 24.26
CA ILE A 75 11.72 -7.72 22.94
C ILE A 75 10.44 -7.90 22.13
N GLN A 76 10.15 -6.97 21.22
CA GLN A 76 8.95 -7.04 20.39
C GLN A 76 9.19 -6.57 18.97
N THR A 77 8.39 -7.09 18.04
CA THR A 77 8.27 -6.53 16.69
C THR A 77 6.82 -6.23 16.37
N VAL A 78 6.60 -5.11 15.67
CA VAL A 78 5.27 -4.66 15.26
C VAL A 78 5.02 -5.10 13.83
N MET A 79 3.88 -5.73 13.57
CA MET A 79 3.49 -6.10 12.21
C MET A 79 1.97 -6.06 12.04
N ARG A 80 1.50 -6.30 10.83
CA ARG A 80 0.06 -6.42 10.57
C ARG A 80 -0.34 -7.89 10.47
N THR A 81 -1.54 -8.23 10.88
CA THR A 81 -2.12 -9.54 10.60
C THR A 81 -2.21 -9.75 9.09
N MET A 82 -2.02 -10.98 8.63
CA MET A 82 -2.06 -11.27 7.19
C MET A 82 -3.46 -11.08 6.63
N LEU A 83 -4.50 -11.46 7.38
CA LEU A 83 -5.88 -11.07 7.10
C LEU A 83 -6.18 -9.72 7.73
N ASP A 84 -7.02 -8.90 7.11
CA ASP A 84 -7.54 -7.62 7.63
C ASP A 84 -6.49 -6.52 7.88
N ARG A 85 -5.20 -6.84 7.92
CA ARG A 85 -4.09 -5.94 8.16
C ARG A 85 -4.18 -5.15 9.47
N LYS A 86 -4.78 -5.74 10.51
CA LYS A 86 -4.83 -5.15 11.87
C LYS A 86 -3.43 -5.10 12.46
N VAL A 87 -3.11 -4.05 13.21
CA VAL A 87 -1.82 -3.93 13.92
C VAL A 87 -1.76 -5.01 14.99
N SER A 88 -0.62 -5.70 15.09
CA SER A 88 -0.39 -6.78 16.03
C SER A 88 1.08 -6.83 16.42
N TYR A 89 1.33 -7.32 17.63
CA TYR A 89 2.64 -7.33 18.26
C TYR A 89 3.05 -8.79 18.50
N LYS A 90 4.26 -9.15 18.10
CA LYS A 90 4.89 -10.41 18.53
C LYS A 90 5.92 -10.05 19.59
N ARG A 91 5.64 -10.46 20.82
CA ARG A 91 6.50 -10.25 22.00
C ARG A 91 7.23 -11.53 22.34
N LEU A 92 8.47 -11.39 22.78
CA LEU A 92 9.32 -12.48 23.23
C LEU A 92 9.96 -12.04 24.55
N PHE A 93 9.64 -12.75 25.62
CA PHE A 93 10.09 -12.44 26.97
C PHE A 93 11.51 -12.96 27.17
N LEU A 94 12.39 -12.11 27.70
CA LEU A 94 13.81 -12.43 27.94
C LEU A 94 14.01 -13.47 29.06
N SER A 95 12.93 -13.82 29.78
CA SER A 95 12.95 -14.96 30.72
C SER A 95 13.04 -16.32 30.03
N ARG A 96 12.70 -16.40 28.73
CA ARG A 96 12.66 -17.67 27.98
C ARG A 96 13.90 -17.90 27.13
N MET A 97 14.63 -16.86 26.79
CA MET A 97 15.85 -16.94 25.99
C MET A 97 16.68 -15.67 26.10
N ASN A 98 17.96 -15.80 25.75
CA ASN A 98 18.90 -14.68 25.71
C ASN A 98 18.50 -13.67 24.63
N GLU A 99 18.79 -12.40 24.89
CA GLU A 99 18.39 -11.27 24.03
C GLU A 99 18.88 -11.42 22.58
N GLU A 100 20.16 -11.76 22.38
CA GLU A 100 20.74 -11.93 21.05
C GLU A 100 20.08 -13.05 20.23
N GLN A 101 19.72 -14.16 20.90
CA GLN A 101 19.00 -15.26 20.25
C GLN A 101 17.56 -14.85 19.94
N GLY A 102 16.91 -14.13 20.85
CA GLY A 102 15.55 -13.61 20.67
C GLY A 102 15.44 -12.62 19.53
N GLU A 103 16.42 -11.73 19.37
CA GLU A 103 16.47 -10.81 18.23
C GLU A 103 16.56 -11.55 16.91
N LYS A 104 17.48 -12.52 16.79
CA LYS A 104 17.62 -13.34 15.57
C LYS A 104 16.32 -14.08 15.24
N VAL A 105 15.65 -14.63 16.25
CA VAL A 105 14.36 -15.30 16.09
C VAL A 105 13.27 -14.33 15.65
N LEU A 106 13.10 -13.18 16.31
CA LEU A 106 12.11 -12.17 15.93
C LEU A 106 12.38 -11.58 14.55
N HIS A 107 13.65 -11.37 14.19
CA HIS A 107 14.06 -10.87 12.89
C HIS A 107 13.68 -11.87 11.80
N SER A 108 14.03 -13.15 11.95
CA SER A 108 13.65 -14.21 10.99
C SER A 108 12.14 -14.36 10.86
N TYR A 109 11.40 -14.26 11.98
CA TYR A 109 9.95 -14.29 12.01
C TYR A 109 9.34 -13.13 11.20
N LYS A 110 9.84 -11.91 11.44
CA LYS A 110 9.41 -10.71 10.73
C LYS A 110 9.78 -10.76 9.26
N GLN A 111 10.95 -11.29 8.91
CA GLN A 111 11.41 -11.44 7.52
C GLN A 111 10.51 -12.41 6.73
N GLU A 112 10.14 -13.55 7.32
CA GLU A 112 9.18 -14.48 6.69
C GLU A 112 7.83 -13.79 6.44
N TRP A 113 7.36 -13.02 7.42
CA TRP A 113 6.14 -12.24 7.28
C TRP A 113 6.25 -11.16 6.19
N VAL A 114 7.36 -10.40 6.12
CA VAL A 114 7.59 -9.36 5.10
C VAL A 114 7.54 -9.96 3.70
N ARG A 115 8.21 -11.10 3.48
CA ARG A 115 8.20 -11.80 2.18
C ARG A 115 6.79 -12.17 1.75
N LYS A 116 6.02 -12.78 2.65
CA LYS A 116 4.62 -13.16 2.39
C LYS A 116 3.72 -11.95 2.15
N HIS A 117 3.86 -10.91 2.98
CA HIS A 117 3.13 -9.65 2.82
C HIS A 117 3.42 -9.01 1.46
N ASN A 118 4.68 -8.90 1.06
CA ASN A 118 5.10 -8.29 -0.20
C ASN A 118 4.62 -9.08 -1.41
N GLN A 119 4.58 -10.42 -1.32
CA GLN A 119 4.00 -11.28 -2.36
C GLN A 119 2.53 -10.95 -2.61
N ILE A 120 1.74 -10.77 -1.55
CA ILE A 120 0.32 -10.37 -1.66
C ILE A 120 0.20 -8.93 -2.14
N ALA A 121 0.99 -8.00 -1.58
CA ALA A 121 0.98 -6.60 -1.96
C ALA A 121 1.27 -6.41 -3.45
N LYS A 122 2.19 -7.19 -4.04
CA LYS A 122 2.46 -7.16 -5.48
C LYS A 122 1.22 -7.51 -6.31
N LYS A 123 0.53 -8.60 -5.98
CA LYS A 123 -0.71 -9.03 -6.67
C LYS A 123 -1.85 -8.02 -6.47
N TYR A 124 -2.04 -7.55 -5.24
CA TYR A 124 -3.06 -6.55 -4.92
C TYR A 124 -2.84 -5.24 -5.68
N ASN A 125 -1.60 -4.74 -5.68
CA ASN A 125 -1.22 -3.50 -6.38
C ASN A 125 -1.42 -3.63 -7.88
N GLN A 126 -1.12 -4.80 -8.48
CA GLN A 126 -1.34 -5.01 -9.91
C GLN A 126 -2.83 -4.84 -10.28
N ILE A 127 -3.73 -5.44 -9.49
CA ILE A 127 -5.18 -5.33 -9.71
C ILE A 127 -5.66 -3.90 -9.49
N LYS A 128 -5.30 -3.29 -8.35
CA LYS A 128 -5.75 -1.94 -7.99
C LYS A 128 -5.19 -0.86 -8.91
N LYS A 129 -3.94 -1.00 -9.36
CA LYS A 129 -3.33 -0.08 -10.33
C LYS A 129 -4.02 -0.18 -11.68
N LYS A 130 -4.41 -1.37 -12.13
CA LYS A 130 -5.20 -1.54 -13.35
C LYS A 130 -6.57 -0.84 -13.23
N GLN A 131 -7.28 -1.04 -12.13
CA GLN A 131 -8.56 -0.37 -11.86
C GLN A 131 -8.41 1.16 -11.85
N PHE A 132 -7.40 1.66 -11.16
CA PHE A 132 -7.09 3.10 -11.09
C PHE A 132 -6.77 3.70 -12.47
N LEU A 133 -6.01 3.00 -13.30
CA LEU A 133 -5.68 3.47 -14.65
C LEU A 133 -6.89 3.47 -15.59
N ASN A 134 -7.83 2.53 -15.41
CA ASN A 134 -9.07 2.53 -16.17
C ASN A 134 -9.93 3.76 -15.83
N LEU A 135 -10.09 4.07 -14.54
CA LEU A 135 -10.79 5.28 -14.12
C LEU A 135 -10.09 6.54 -14.64
N ALA A 136 -8.75 6.59 -14.54
CA ALA A 136 -7.99 7.71 -15.06
C ALA A 136 -8.17 7.93 -16.58
N ARG A 137 -8.41 6.85 -17.34
CA ARG A 137 -8.73 6.90 -18.78
C ARG A 137 -10.16 7.38 -19.01
N GLU A 138 -11.11 6.91 -18.22
CA GLU A 138 -12.49 7.40 -18.27
C GLU A 138 -12.56 8.90 -17.99
N GLU A 139 -11.78 9.42 -17.04
CA GLU A 139 -11.68 10.86 -16.79
C GLU A 139 -11.12 11.63 -18.00
N GLU A 140 -10.17 11.04 -18.72
CA GLU A 140 -9.56 11.65 -19.92
C GLU A 140 -10.56 11.71 -21.08
N GLU A 141 -11.37 10.67 -21.26
CA GLU A 141 -12.36 10.54 -22.33
C GLU A 141 -13.62 11.37 -22.06
N THR A 142 -14.09 11.40 -20.81
CA THR A 142 -15.35 12.05 -20.45
C THR A 142 -15.18 13.48 -19.95
N LEU A 143 -13.96 13.86 -19.53
CA LEU A 143 -13.70 15.10 -18.80
C LEU A 143 -14.57 15.25 -17.55
N TYR A 144 -14.94 14.14 -16.93
CA TYR A 144 -15.59 14.08 -15.61
C TYR A 144 -14.72 13.33 -14.61
N PRO A 145 -14.69 13.73 -13.34
CA PRO A 145 -13.93 13.02 -12.31
C PRO A 145 -14.58 11.66 -11.99
N SER A 146 -13.80 10.59 -12.08
CA SER A 146 -14.21 9.21 -11.81
C SER A 146 -13.28 8.50 -10.83
N ILE A 147 -12.08 9.04 -10.58
CA ILE A 147 -11.16 8.50 -9.58
C ILE A 147 -11.67 8.87 -8.19
N GLU A 148 -12.32 7.90 -7.55
CA GLU A 148 -12.74 8.02 -6.16
C GLU A 148 -11.56 8.03 -5.18
N LYS A 149 -11.85 8.47 -3.95
CA LYS A 149 -10.90 8.40 -2.84
C LYS A 149 -10.55 6.94 -2.57
N GLY A 150 -9.28 6.60 -2.74
CA GLY A 150 -8.82 5.22 -2.58
C GLY A 150 -9.01 4.71 -1.15
N GLU A 151 -9.72 3.59 -1.03
CA GLU A 151 -9.88 2.85 0.22
C GLU A 151 -9.25 1.46 0.13
N PHE A 152 -8.81 0.96 1.28
CA PHE A 152 -8.25 -0.38 1.35
C PHE A 152 -9.35 -1.42 1.16
N ASP A 153 -9.24 -2.18 0.10
CA ASP A 153 -10.15 -3.26 -0.23
C ASP A 153 -9.80 -4.52 0.56
N LYS A 154 -10.42 -4.61 1.73
CA LYS A 154 -10.27 -5.73 2.66
C LYS A 154 -10.67 -7.07 2.03
N THR A 155 -11.74 -7.08 1.23
CA THR A 155 -12.28 -8.33 0.67
C THR A 155 -11.34 -8.88 -0.40
N LEU A 156 -10.84 -8.03 -1.29
CA LEU A 156 -9.82 -8.40 -2.29
C LEU A 156 -8.55 -8.90 -1.62
N TRP A 157 -8.05 -8.17 -0.62
CA TRP A 157 -6.84 -8.56 0.10
C TRP A 157 -6.98 -9.93 0.76
N ASN A 158 -8.06 -10.15 1.52
CA ASN A 158 -8.30 -11.42 2.20
C ASN A 158 -8.45 -12.58 1.21
N LYS A 159 -9.11 -12.37 0.08
CA LYS A 159 -9.22 -13.36 -0.99
C LYS A 159 -7.84 -13.75 -1.53
N LEU A 160 -6.95 -12.78 -1.76
CA LEU A 160 -5.58 -13.03 -2.23
C LEU A 160 -4.75 -13.79 -1.19
N VAL A 161 -4.88 -13.46 0.10
CA VAL A 161 -4.20 -14.14 1.19
C VAL A 161 -4.63 -15.61 1.28
N VAL A 162 -5.94 -15.87 1.28
CA VAL A 162 -6.49 -17.23 1.36
C VAL A 162 -6.11 -18.03 0.11
N SER A 163 -6.14 -17.42 -1.08
CA SER A 163 -5.72 -18.08 -2.31
C SER A 163 -4.23 -18.46 -2.33
N ALA A 164 -3.36 -17.61 -1.77
CA ALA A 164 -1.91 -17.86 -1.79
C ALA A 164 -1.44 -18.82 -0.68
N PHE A 165 -2.05 -18.75 0.50
CA PHE A 165 -1.54 -19.43 1.69
C PHE A 165 -2.53 -20.42 2.31
N GLY A 166 -3.77 -20.43 1.84
CA GLY A 166 -4.83 -21.28 2.38
C GLY A 166 -5.57 -20.66 3.58
N PRO A 167 -6.48 -21.44 4.19
CA PRO A 167 -7.32 -20.97 5.28
C PRO A 167 -6.52 -20.74 6.56
N GLN A 168 -6.96 -19.78 7.37
CA GLN A 168 -6.32 -19.37 8.63
C GLN A 168 -6.09 -20.54 9.60
N LYS A 169 -6.99 -21.53 9.59
CA LYS A 169 -6.91 -22.73 10.45
C LYS A 169 -5.62 -23.54 10.28
N LYS A 170 -4.90 -23.39 9.15
CA LYS A 170 -3.60 -24.05 8.91
C LYS A 170 -2.44 -23.40 9.68
N TYR A 171 -2.65 -22.24 10.31
CA TYR A 171 -1.61 -21.47 10.97
C TYR A 171 -1.96 -21.26 12.45
N LYS A 172 -0.97 -21.44 13.33
CA LYS A 172 -1.09 -21.18 14.78
C LYS A 172 -1.06 -19.68 15.14
N ASN A 173 -0.79 -18.81 14.17
CA ASN A 173 -0.62 -17.37 14.39
C ASN A 173 -1.28 -16.54 13.27
N PRO A 174 -1.69 -15.29 13.56
CA PRO A 174 -2.37 -14.43 12.59
C PRO A 174 -1.41 -13.83 11.53
N HIS A 175 -0.12 -14.15 11.58
CA HIS A 175 0.93 -13.67 10.69
C HIS A 175 1.28 -14.69 9.59
N TYR A 176 0.67 -15.87 9.64
CA TYR A 176 0.90 -16.99 8.72
C TYR A 176 2.38 -17.41 8.64
N VAL A 177 3.14 -17.21 9.72
CA VAL A 177 4.56 -17.64 9.81
C VAL A 177 4.59 -19.11 10.26
N ARG A 178 5.36 -19.98 9.60
CA ARG A 178 5.36 -21.42 9.90
C ARG A 178 6.12 -21.77 11.18
N LYS A 179 7.27 -21.15 11.39
CA LYS A 179 8.09 -21.32 12.62
C LYS A 179 7.77 -20.19 13.59
N ALA A 180 6.72 -20.37 14.38
CA ALA A 180 6.18 -19.33 15.27
C ALA A 180 6.26 -19.65 16.77
N ASP A 181 6.66 -20.88 17.09
CA ASP A 181 6.65 -21.42 18.44
C ASP A 181 8.01 -21.12 19.08
N PHE A 182 8.00 -20.10 19.93
CA PHE A 182 9.05 -19.67 20.86
C PHE A 182 8.38 -18.82 21.95
#